data_AF-A0A4D7JX63-F1
#
_entry.id   AF-A0A4D7JX63-F1
#
_cell.length_a   1.000
_cell.length_b   1.000
_cell.length_c   1.000
_cell.angle_alpha   90.00
_cell.angle_beta   90.00
_cell.angle_gamma   90.00
#
_symmetry.space_group_name_H-M   'P 1'
#
loop_
_entity.id
_entity.type
_entity.pdbx_description
1 polymer ?
#
loop_
_entity_poly.entity_id
_entity_poly.type
_entity_poly.pdbx_seq_one_letter_code
_entity_poly.pdbx_strand_id
1 'polypeptide(L)'
;MQEGTCVKENNIDIEEELAYQRRVEALELALDENPYLLLDIDCDELEKWKALATTPVPQAVTDRLEELEDTTPNNDWDNFWTNNDWAIQDLEDAGGAVINMDYFSVEIDQLPPGQSAQDLFEHIRTELFFETLDNTTFSPHPLFENSNPEWTNIPAIGSIFSIDIAFPANDGSVICIDHDTYSWTFATISDPYNLSHPVSGNRQFGLEPNGSGGYTFYTRGTDRMVDELSGGFRDFANWITAETIDPLDQGSRPWFALRKVIKNYIDSKGGSAQIGEDYYKRPDFEDINRYFDGTIDINELTIPCK
;
A
#
# COMPACT_ATOMS: atom_id res chain seq x y z
N MET A 1 -67.08 -33.12 4.23
CA MET A 1 -67.04 -31.86 3.47
C MET A 1 -65.87 -31.06 4.01
N GLN A 2 -64.96 -30.66 3.13
CA GLN A 2 -63.69 -29.98 3.41
C GLN A 2 -63.92 -28.62 4.06
N GLU A 3 -63.13 -28.27 5.06
CA GLU A 3 -62.82 -26.88 5.37
C GLU A 3 -61.31 -26.71 5.42
N GLY A 4 -60.85 -25.71 4.66
CA GLY A 4 -59.50 -25.56 4.16
C GLY A 4 -58.50 -25.02 5.17
N THR A 5 -57.31 -25.59 5.13
CA THR A 5 -56.08 -25.01 5.67
C THR A 5 -55.70 -23.78 4.84
N CYS A 6 -55.72 -22.62 5.49
CA CYS A 6 -55.24 -21.35 4.93
C CYS A 6 -53.72 -21.46 4.71
N VAL A 7 -53.29 -21.50 3.44
CA VAL A 7 -51.90 -21.27 3.07
C VAL A 7 -51.61 -19.81 3.37
N LYS A 8 -50.59 -19.51 4.17
CA LYS A 8 -50.05 -18.15 4.26
C LYS A 8 -49.37 -17.87 2.93
N GLU A 9 -50.03 -17.11 2.07
CA GLU A 9 -49.38 -16.50 0.91
C GLU A 9 -48.29 -15.56 1.42
N ASN A 10 -47.05 -15.80 1.00
CA ASN A 10 -45.96 -14.84 1.12
C ASN A 10 -46.28 -13.67 0.19
N ASN A 11 -47.06 -12.71 0.68
CA ASN A 11 -47.27 -11.45 0.00
C ASN A 11 -46.01 -10.61 0.20
N ILE A 12 -45.01 -10.82 -0.67
CA ILE A 12 -43.90 -9.88 -0.83
C ILE A 12 -44.54 -8.57 -1.28
N ASP A 13 -44.32 -7.50 -0.53
CA ASP A 13 -44.86 -6.18 -0.85
C ASP A 13 -44.23 -5.69 -2.15
N ILE A 14 -45.01 -5.75 -3.24
CA ILE A 14 -44.57 -5.36 -4.58
C ILE A 14 -44.12 -3.90 -4.60
N GLU A 15 -44.67 -3.04 -3.74
CA GLU A 15 -44.26 -1.63 -3.67
C GLU A 15 -42.87 -1.48 -3.04
N GLU A 16 -42.53 -2.32 -2.06
CA GLU A 16 -41.21 -2.34 -1.42
C GLU A 16 -40.14 -2.83 -2.41
N GLU A 17 -40.44 -3.90 -3.16
CA GLU A 17 -39.55 -4.41 -4.21
C GLU A 17 -39.32 -3.36 -5.31
N LEU A 18 -40.38 -2.68 -5.79
CA LEU A 18 -40.25 -1.61 -6.79
C LEU A 18 -39.52 -0.37 -6.24
N ALA A 19 -39.60 -0.09 -4.95
CA ALA A 19 -38.83 0.97 -4.32
C ALA A 19 -37.35 0.57 -4.19
N TYR A 20 -37.06 -0.69 -3.88
CA TYR A 20 -35.71 -1.23 -3.84
C TYR A 20 -35.05 -1.18 -5.22
N GLN A 21 -35.71 -1.69 -6.27
CA GLN A 21 -35.17 -1.68 -7.64
C GLN A 21 -34.85 -0.26 -8.12
N ARG A 22 -35.74 0.72 -7.86
CA ARG A 22 -35.49 2.13 -8.19
C ARG A 22 -34.28 2.73 -7.46
N ARG A 23 -34.00 2.29 -6.23
CA ARG A 23 -32.81 2.73 -5.48
C ARG A 23 -31.55 2.12 -6.05
N VAL A 24 -31.60 0.85 -6.45
CA VAL A 24 -30.49 0.16 -7.12
C VAL A 24 -30.18 0.85 -8.45
N GLU A 25 -31.17 1.05 -9.33
CA GLU A 25 -30.98 1.74 -10.62
C GLU A 25 -30.42 3.17 -10.44
N ALA A 26 -30.93 3.92 -9.45
CA ALA A 26 -30.43 5.26 -9.16
C ALA A 26 -28.98 5.24 -8.64
N LEU A 27 -28.62 4.24 -7.85
CA LEU A 27 -27.26 4.06 -7.37
C LEU A 27 -26.32 3.63 -8.49
N GLU A 28 -26.74 2.71 -9.36
CA GLU A 28 -25.98 2.28 -10.54
C GLU A 28 -25.70 3.46 -11.47
N LEU A 29 -26.71 4.30 -11.75
CA LEU A 29 -26.52 5.51 -12.55
C LEU A 29 -25.55 6.49 -11.88
N ALA A 30 -25.68 6.68 -10.57
CA ALA A 30 -24.80 7.58 -9.83
C ALA A 30 -23.35 7.04 -9.75
N LEU A 31 -23.16 5.72 -9.72
CA LEU A 31 -21.85 5.06 -9.80
C LEU A 31 -21.27 5.06 -11.23
N ASP A 32 -22.10 5.04 -12.26
CA ASP A 32 -21.67 5.23 -13.65
C ASP A 32 -21.16 6.67 -13.87
N GLU A 33 -21.82 7.66 -13.26
CA GLU A 33 -21.39 9.06 -13.28
C GLU A 33 -20.18 9.34 -12.36
N ASN A 34 -20.12 8.69 -11.19
CA ASN A 34 -19.02 8.80 -10.24
C ASN A 34 -18.73 7.43 -9.59
N PRO A 35 -17.76 6.65 -10.11
CA PRO A 35 -17.45 5.32 -9.59
C PRO A 35 -16.91 5.34 -8.15
N TYR A 36 -16.52 6.51 -7.65
CA TYR A 36 -15.98 6.72 -6.32
C TYR A 36 -17.02 7.21 -5.31
N LEU A 37 -18.30 7.32 -5.70
CA LEU A 37 -19.36 7.91 -4.87
C LEU A 37 -19.55 7.24 -3.50
N LEU A 38 -19.21 5.95 -3.39
CA LEU A 38 -19.32 5.18 -2.16
C LEU A 38 -17.99 5.06 -1.41
N LEU A 39 -16.91 5.65 -1.92
CA LEU A 39 -15.67 5.77 -1.17
C LEU A 39 -15.85 6.78 -0.04
N ASP A 40 -15.30 6.43 1.11
CA ASP A 40 -15.35 7.22 2.33
C ASP A 40 -13.94 7.23 2.89
N ILE A 41 -13.35 8.42 2.99
CA ILE A 41 -11.96 8.62 3.41
C ILE A 41 -11.96 9.49 4.66
N ASP A 42 -11.26 9.03 5.69
CA ASP A 42 -11.01 9.82 6.89
C ASP A 42 -10.08 10.99 6.54
N CYS A 43 -10.55 12.22 6.79
CA CYS A 43 -9.81 13.43 6.47
C CYS A 43 -8.48 13.53 7.21
N ASP A 44 -8.42 13.02 8.44
CA ASP A 44 -7.21 13.04 9.26
C ASP A 44 -6.15 12.08 8.69
N GLU A 45 -6.57 10.98 8.05
CA GLU A 45 -5.65 10.10 7.32
C GLU A 45 -5.24 10.68 5.95
N LEU A 46 -6.11 11.46 5.30
CA LEU A 46 -5.81 12.09 4.01
C LEU A 46 -4.59 13.01 4.06
N GLU A 47 -4.45 13.80 5.12
CA GLU A 47 -3.25 14.62 5.34
C GLU A 47 -1.98 13.78 5.58
N LYS A 48 -2.11 12.62 6.25
CA LYS A 48 -0.97 11.71 6.46
C LYS A 48 -0.53 11.04 5.17
N TRP A 49 -1.48 10.67 4.30
CA TRP A 49 -1.15 10.16 2.97
C TRP A 49 -0.58 11.25 2.05
N LYS A 50 -1.06 12.50 2.15
CA LYS A 50 -0.45 13.64 1.46
C LYS A 50 1.01 13.83 1.88
N ALA A 51 1.28 13.83 3.18
CA ALA A 51 2.63 13.94 3.70
C ALA A 51 3.53 12.79 3.22
N LEU A 52 3.00 11.56 3.19
CA LEU A 52 3.73 10.40 2.69
C LEU A 52 4.02 10.49 1.18
N ALA A 53 3.03 10.82 0.35
CA ALA A 53 3.15 10.98 -1.09
C ALA A 53 4.19 12.03 -1.48
N THR A 54 4.29 13.10 -0.68
CA THR A 54 5.18 14.24 -0.91
C THR A 54 6.48 14.18 -0.11
N THR A 55 6.82 13.02 0.47
CA THR A 55 8.06 12.83 1.22
C THR A 55 9.25 13.19 0.33
N PRO A 56 10.09 14.18 0.69
CA PRO A 56 11.18 14.62 -0.16
C PRO A 56 12.26 13.54 -0.22
N VAL A 57 12.71 13.21 -1.43
CA VAL A 57 13.87 12.33 -1.62
C VAL A 57 15.14 13.06 -1.15
N PRO A 58 15.86 12.55 -0.14
CA PRO A 58 17.08 13.19 0.34
C PRO A 58 18.19 13.19 -0.73
N GLN A 59 19.03 14.22 -0.75
CA GLN A 59 20.18 14.28 -1.68
C GLN A 59 21.07 13.04 -1.60
N ALA A 60 21.27 12.48 -0.40
CA ALA A 60 22.06 11.26 -0.21
C ALA A 60 21.51 10.04 -0.98
N VAL A 61 20.19 10.01 -1.21
CA VAL A 61 19.54 8.97 -2.03
C VAL A 61 19.82 9.21 -3.51
N THR A 62 19.65 10.46 -3.98
CA THR A 62 19.97 10.84 -5.37
C THR A 62 21.44 10.57 -5.69
N ASP A 63 22.37 11.03 -4.84
CA ASP A 63 23.81 10.80 -4.97
C ASP A 63 24.13 9.29 -5.03
N ARG A 64 23.40 8.49 -4.25
CA ARG A 64 23.57 7.04 -4.23
C ARG A 64 23.10 6.39 -5.53
N LEU A 65 21.93 6.78 -6.06
CA LEU A 65 21.43 6.23 -7.33
C LEU A 65 22.34 6.62 -8.51
N GLU A 66 22.84 7.86 -8.54
CA GLU A 66 23.83 8.31 -9.53
C GLU A 66 25.15 7.52 -9.45
N GLU A 67 25.67 7.26 -8.24
CA GLU A 67 26.86 6.42 -8.05
C GLU A 67 26.63 5.00 -8.59
N LEU A 68 25.44 4.46 -8.40
CA LEU A 68 25.08 3.12 -8.86
C LEU A 68 24.93 3.06 -10.38
N GLU A 69 24.38 4.09 -11.01
CA GLU A 69 24.33 4.24 -12.46
C GLU A 69 25.74 4.22 -13.06
N ASP A 70 26.68 4.97 -12.47
CA ASP A 70 28.08 5.03 -12.94
C ASP A 70 28.86 3.71 -12.76
N THR A 71 28.48 2.89 -11.77
CA THR A 71 29.26 1.71 -11.37
C THR A 71 28.64 0.38 -11.81
N THR A 72 27.37 0.36 -12.18
CA THR A 72 26.72 -0.86 -12.69
C THR A 72 27.13 -1.07 -14.15
N PRO A 73 27.72 -2.24 -14.51
CA PRO A 73 28.18 -2.44 -15.88
C PRO A 73 27.03 -2.36 -16.87
N ASN A 74 27.02 -1.35 -17.74
CA ASN A 74 26.11 -1.28 -18.88
C ASN A 74 26.32 -2.51 -19.78
N ASN A 75 25.41 -3.45 -19.72
CA ASN A 75 25.22 -4.45 -20.74
C ASN A 75 24.63 -3.74 -21.97
N ASP A 76 25.50 -3.47 -22.96
CA ASP A 76 25.21 -2.83 -24.26
C ASP A 76 23.97 -3.34 -25.03
N TRP A 77 23.29 -4.40 -24.56
CA TRP A 77 22.06 -4.93 -25.15
C TRP A 77 20.76 -4.35 -24.55
N ASP A 78 20.79 -3.72 -23.37
CA ASP A 78 19.58 -3.17 -22.72
C ASP A 78 19.26 -1.71 -23.13
N ASN A 79 20.23 -0.99 -23.68
CA ASN A 79 20.13 0.43 -24.05
C ASN A 79 19.21 0.75 -25.25
N PHE A 80 18.48 -0.22 -25.80
CA PHE A 80 17.68 -0.01 -27.03
C PHE A 80 16.17 0.09 -26.78
N TRP A 81 15.65 -0.33 -25.61
CA TRP A 81 14.19 -0.39 -25.40
C TRP A 81 13.68 0.05 -24.03
N THR A 82 14.51 0.21 -23.00
CA THR A 82 14.03 0.49 -21.63
C THR A 82 15.04 1.38 -20.88
N ASN A 83 14.58 2.50 -20.32
CA ASN A 83 15.34 3.31 -19.35
C ASN A 83 15.50 2.47 -18.06
N ASN A 84 16.40 1.48 -18.06
CA ASN A 84 16.66 0.57 -16.95
C ASN A 84 17.69 1.14 -15.96
N ASP A 85 17.70 2.45 -15.80
CA ASP A 85 18.65 3.13 -14.93
C ASP A 85 18.13 3.12 -13.49
N TRP A 86 19.07 3.29 -12.56
CA TRP A 86 18.75 3.48 -11.15
C TRP A 86 18.01 4.80 -10.98
N ALA A 87 16.69 4.73 -10.73
CA ALA A 87 15.88 5.93 -10.61
C ALA A 87 14.76 5.76 -9.59
N ILE A 88 14.39 6.85 -8.92
CA ILE A 88 13.14 6.90 -8.16
C ILE A 88 11.98 6.75 -9.15
N GLN A 89 11.01 5.91 -8.79
CA GLN A 89 9.75 5.82 -9.49
C GLN A 89 8.74 6.78 -8.86
N ASP A 90 8.61 7.97 -9.44
CA ASP A 90 7.73 9.00 -8.93
C ASP A 90 6.26 8.62 -9.10
N LEU A 91 5.46 8.96 -8.09
CA LEU A 91 4.03 8.70 -8.06
C LEU A 91 3.30 9.37 -9.24
N GLU A 92 3.73 10.57 -9.63
CA GLU A 92 3.11 11.37 -10.71
C GLU A 92 3.32 10.73 -12.09
N ASP A 93 4.47 10.08 -12.30
CA ASP A 93 4.85 9.44 -13.58
C ASP A 93 4.18 8.05 -13.78
N ALA A 94 3.46 7.57 -12.78
CA ALA A 94 2.72 6.32 -12.88
C ALA A 94 1.48 6.43 -13.81
N GLY A 95 1.09 5.28 -14.35
CA GLY A 95 0.02 5.15 -15.33
C GLY A 95 -1.38 5.00 -14.76
N GLY A 96 -1.48 4.41 -13.57
CA GLY A 96 -2.75 4.00 -12.98
C GLY A 96 -3.70 5.17 -12.72
N ALA A 97 -4.95 5.07 -13.15
CA ALA A 97 -5.97 6.10 -12.93
C ALA A 97 -6.35 6.30 -11.45
N VAL A 98 -6.16 5.26 -10.64
CA VAL A 98 -6.41 5.28 -9.19
C VAL A 98 -5.11 5.35 -8.42
N ILE A 99 -5.15 6.01 -7.27
CA ILE A 99 -4.07 5.99 -6.29
C ILE A 99 -4.38 5.00 -5.18
N ASN A 100 -3.40 4.16 -4.84
CA ASN A 100 -3.45 3.32 -3.68
C ASN A 100 -3.21 4.16 -2.42
N MET A 101 -4.15 4.13 -1.47
CA MET A 101 -4.03 4.75 -0.15
C MET A 101 -4.30 3.67 0.90
N ASP A 102 -3.21 3.01 1.32
CA ASP A 102 -3.24 1.89 2.27
C ASP A 102 -2.91 2.36 3.68
N TYR A 103 -3.59 1.78 4.67
CA TYR A 103 -3.22 1.84 6.08
C TYR A 103 -3.60 0.52 6.74
N PHE A 104 -2.63 -0.15 7.36
CA PHE A 104 -2.83 -1.43 8.03
C PHE A 104 -2.17 -1.37 9.40
N SER A 105 -2.91 -1.67 10.48
CA SER A 105 -2.36 -1.58 11.82
C SER A 105 -2.40 -2.88 12.65
N VAL A 106 -1.53 -2.93 13.65
CA VAL A 106 -1.55 -3.86 14.77
C VAL A 106 -1.62 -3.04 16.05
N GLU A 107 -2.69 -3.22 16.81
CA GLU A 107 -2.87 -2.58 18.11
C GLU A 107 -2.21 -3.42 19.19
N ILE A 108 -1.33 -2.78 19.97
CA ILE A 108 -0.48 -3.42 20.97
C ILE A 108 -0.91 -2.91 22.34
N ASP A 109 -1.78 -3.67 23.00
CA ASP A 109 -2.27 -3.33 24.35
C ASP A 109 -1.17 -3.50 25.40
N GLN A 110 -0.30 -4.50 25.22
CA GLN A 110 0.77 -4.81 26.15
C GLN A 110 2.03 -5.26 25.41
N LEU A 111 3.14 -4.55 25.61
CA LEU A 111 4.45 -4.97 25.13
C LEU A 111 4.88 -6.30 25.79
N PRO A 112 5.70 -7.12 25.09
CA PRO A 112 6.34 -8.27 25.72
C PRO A 112 7.12 -7.89 26.99
N PRO A 113 7.05 -8.68 28.08
CA PRO A 113 7.75 -8.38 29.31
C PRO A 113 9.27 -8.22 29.11
N GLY A 114 9.79 -7.07 29.53
CA GLY A 114 11.23 -6.76 29.43
C GLY A 114 11.67 -6.19 28.08
N GLN A 115 10.74 -5.98 27.14
CA GLN A 115 11.00 -5.32 25.86
C GLN A 115 10.47 -3.88 25.90
N SER A 116 11.29 -2.91 25.50
CA SER A 116 10.80 -1.54 25.25
C SER A 116 10.09 -1.45 23.90
N ALA A 117 9.36 -0.36 23.67
CA ALA A 117 8.75 -0.10 22.36
C ALA A 117 9.81 -0.01 21.26
N GLN A 118 10.97 0.58 21.55
CA GLN A 118 12.08 0.66 20.61
C GLN A 118 12.68 -0.71 20.32
N ASP A 119 12.85 -1.57 21.33
CA ASP A 119 13.34 -2.94 21.14
C ASP A 119 12.36 -3.78 20.29
N LEU A 120 11.05 -3.55 20.44
CA LEU A 120 10.04 -4.19 19.61
C LEU A 120 10.09 -3.68 18.19
N PHE A 121 10.11 -2.37 17.99
CA PHE A 121 10.17 -1.76 16.67
C PHE A 121 11.40 -2.22 15.88
N GLU A 122 12.55 -2.24 16.54
CA GLU A 122 13.80 -2.70 15.94
C GLU A 122 13.73 -4.18 15.56
N HIS A 123 13.15 -5.02 16.43
CA HIS A 123 12.95 -6.43 16.10
C HIS A 123 12.01 -6.64 14.91
N ILE A 124 10.95 -5.82 14.80
CA ILE A 124 10.07 -5.85 13.63
C ILE A 124 10.87 -5.51 12.37
N ARG A 125 11.65 -4.42 12.42
CA ARG A 125 12.41 -3.87 11.30
C ARG A 125 13.52 -4.79 10.78
N THR A 126 14.25 -5.45 11.68
CA THR A 126 15.45 -6.23 11.31
C THR A 126 15.20 -7.74 11.19
N GLU A 127 14.12 -8.26 11.77
CA GLU A 127 13.84 -9.70 11.77
C GLU A 127 12.50 -10.00 11.09
N LEU A 128 11.38 -9.49 11.65
CA LEU A 128 10.04 -9.89 11.20
C LEU A 128 9.72 -9.40 9.78
N PHE A 129 10.26 -8.25 9.39
CA PHE A 129 10.11 -7.67 8.05
C PHE A 129 10.73 -8.54 6.94
N PHE A 130 11.74 -9.35 7.28
CA PHE A 130 12.45 -10.24 6.35
C PHE A 130 11.93 -11.68 6.36
N GLU A 131 10.88 -11.98 7.13
CA GLU A 131 10.17 -13.24 6.98
C GLU A 131 9.51 -13.33 5.59
N THR A 132 9.12 -14.54 5.19
CA THR A 132 8.28 -14.70 3.99
C THR A 132 6.86 -14.24 4.28
N LEU A 133 6.48 -13.12 3.68
CA LEU A 133 5.20 -12.45 3.88
C LEU A 133 4.27 -12.77 2.71
N ASP A 134 3.52 -13.87 2.84
CA ASP A 134 2.57 -14.32 1.80
C ASP A 134 3.19 -14.53 0.41
N ASN A 135 4.30 -15.29 0.38
CA ASN A 135 5.12 -15.55 -0.80
C ASN A 135 5.88 -14.32 -1.34
N THR A 136 5.86 -13.19 -0.63
CA THR A 136 6.78 -12.08 -0.87
C THR A 136 7.95 -12.16 0.09
N THR A 137 9.17 -11.89 -0.38
CA THR A 137 10.35 -11.79 0.47
C THR A 137 11.11 -10.51 0.20
N PHE A 138 11.59 -9.88 1.26
CA PHE A 138 12.54 -8.77 1.19
C PHE A 138 13.93 -9.35 1.35
N SER A 139 14.87 -8.90 0.52
CA SER A 139 16.26 -9.36 0.60
C SER A 139 17.21 -8.24 0.22
N PRO A 140 18.47 -8.27 0.70
CA PRO A 140 19.50 -7.38 0.20
C PRO A 140 19.55 -7.44 -1.32
N HIS A 141 19.67 -6.29 -1.97
CA HIS A 141 19.68 -6.23 -3.42
C HIS A 141 20.81 -7.13 -4.00
N PRO A 142 20.54 -7.97 -5.02
CA PRO A 142 21.53 -8.94 -5.53
C PRO A 142 22.84 -8.33 -6.05
N LEU A 143 22.80 -7.09 -6.52
CA LEU A 143 24.01 -6.35 -6.93
C LEU A 143 24.86 -5.87 -5.73
N PHE A 144 24.35 -5.97 -4.50
CA PHE A 144 24.99 -5.50 -3.27
C PHE A 144 24.97 -6.58 -2.18
N GLU A 145 25.60 -7.74 -2.43
CA GLU A 145 25.67 -8.88 -1.50
C GLU A 145 26.13 -8.52 -0.05
N ASN A 146 26.64 -7.31 0.19
CA ASN A 146 27.05 -6.79 1.49
C ASN A 146 26.37 -5.46 1.92
N SER A 147 25.21 -5.09 1.37
CA SER A 147 24.45 -3.88 1.79
C SER A 147 23.70 -4.04 3.12
N ASN A 148 23.44 -5.28 3.53
CA ASN A 148 22.68 -5.61 4.74
C ASN A 148 23.27 -5.14 6.10
N PRO A 149 24.60 -4.96 6.28
CA PRO A 149 25.15 -4.47 7.55
C PRO A 149 24.67 -3.07 7.90
N GLU A 150 24.30 -2.25 6.91
CA GLU A 150 23.82 -0.89 7.17
C GLU A 150 22.42 -0.99 7.78
N TRP A 151 21.46 -1.60 7.08
CA TRP A 151 20.09 -1.78 7.58
C TRP A 151 20.00 -2.43 8.96
N THR A 152 20.78 -3.48 9.21
CA THR A 152 20.71 -4.24 10.47
C THR A 152 21.26 -3.48 11.69
N ASN A 153 22.09 -2.45 11.50
CA ASN A 153 22.70 -1.72 12.61
C ASN A 153 22.14 -0.29 12.79
N ILE A 154 21.75 0.38 11.71
CA ILE A 154 21.11 1.71 11.69
C ILE A 154 20.26 1.75 10.42
N PRO A 155 18.94 2.04 10.44
CA PRO A 155 18.23 2.28 9.18
C PRO A 155 18.95 3.42 8.45
N ALA A 156 19.64 3.09 7.37
CA ALA A 156 20.45 4.05 6.64
C ALA A 156 19.64 4.51 5.44
N ILE A 157 19.42 5.83 5.33
CA ILE A 157 19.00 6.47 4.09
C ILE A 157 19.87 5.93 2.94
N GLY A 158 19.24 5.50 1.85
CA GLY A 158 19.91 4.89 0.71
C GLY A 158 20.07 3.37 0.76
N SER A 159 19.60 2.69 1.83
CA SER A 159 19.54 1.22 1.87
C SER A 159 18.56 0.71 0.80
N ILE A 160 19.00 -0.23 -0.05
CA ILE A 160 18.20 -0.78 -1.15
C ILE A 160 17.87 -2.26 -0.87
N PHE A 161 16.60 -2.61 -1.05
CA PHE A 161 16.11 -3.98 -0.99
C PHE A 161 15.53 -4.42 -2.33
N SER A 162 15.78 -5.68 -2.65
CA SER A 162 15.01 -6.41 -3.66
C SER A 162 13.82 -7.08 -3.00
N ILE A 163 12.69 -7.05 -3.68
CA ILE A 163 11.43 -7.66 -3.30
C ILE A 163 11.14 -8.76 -4.32
N ASP A 164 11.16 -10.01 -3.87
CA ASP A 164 10.63 -11.15 -4.63
C ASP A 164 9.11 -11.06 -4.55
N ILE A 165 8.45 -10.75 -5.67
CA ILE A 165 7.01 -10.59 -5.75
C ILE A 165 6.44 -11.76 -6.54
N ALA A 166 5.55 -12.51 -5.91
CA ALA A 166 4.92 -13.66 -6.55
C ALA A 166 4.18 -13.26 -7.84
N PHE A 167 4.34 -14.09 -8.88
CA PHE A 167 3.63 -14.00 -10.15
C PHE A 167 2.11 -13.75 -9.96
N PRO A 168 1.45 -12.85 -10.72
CA PRO A 168 1.86 -12.32 -12.03
C PRO A 168 2.64 -11.00 -12.03
N ALA A 169 2.91 -10.41 -10.86
CA ALA A 169 3.76 -9.24 -10.77
C ALA A 169 5.23 -9.62 -11.00
N ASN A 170 6.03 -8.64 -11.43
CA ASN A 170 7.49 -8.77 -11.45
C ASN A 170 8.06 -8.36 -10.09
N ASP A 171 9.25 -8.85 -9.79
CA ASP A 171 10.07 -8.38 -8.68
C ASP A 171 10.28 -6.87 -8.77
N GLY A 172 10.67 -6.26 -7.66
CA GLY A 172 10.89 -4.82 -7.63
C GLY A 172 11.91 -4.43 -6.58
N SER A 173 12.40 -3.20 -6.68
CA SER A 173 13.32 -2.64 -5.69
C SER A 173 12.73 -1.44 -4.97
N VAL A 174 13.19 -1.25 -3.74
CA VAL A 174 12.87 -0.09 -2.92
C VAL A 174 14.12 0.47 -2.26
N ILE A 175 14.13 1.78 -2.03
CA ILE A 175 15.21 2.50 -1.34
C ILE A 175 14.67 3.24 -0.11
N CYS A 176 15.40 3.19 1.00
CA CYS A 176 15.06 3.93 2.21
C CYS A 176 15.28 5.44 1.99
N ILE A 177 14.20 6.23 2.03
CA ILE A 177 14.24 7.68 1.81
C ILE A 177 14.02 8.51 3.07
N ASP A 178 13.50 7.90 4.14
CA ASP A 178 13.35 8.57 5.43
C ASP A 178 13.37 7.56 6.57
N HIS A 179 13.82 7.99 7.75
CA HIS A 179 13.71 7.20 8.97
C HIS A 179 13.80 8.08 10.22
N ASP A 180 13.17 7.62 11.30
CA ASP A 180 13.37 8.16 12.63
C ASP A 180 13.53 7.02 13.66
N THR A 181 13.24 7.27 14.94
CA THR A 181 13.34 6.25 16.01
C THR A 181 12.24 5.19 15.93
N TYR A 182 11.09 5.55 15.36
CA TYR A 182 9.85 4.79 15.33
C TYR A 182 9.20 4.78 13.94
N SER A 183 9.89 5.20 12.89
CA SER A 183 9.43 5.08 11.51
C SER A 183 10.56 4.84 10.52
N TRP A 184 10.23 4.21 9.38
CA TRP A 184 11.05 4.23 8.17
C TRP A 184 10.15 4.30 6.93
N THR A 185 10.63 4.95 5.88
CA THR A 185 9.91 5.15 4.63
C THR A 185 10.75 4.65 3.46
N PHE A 186 10.14 3.81 2.64
CA PHE A 186 10.69 3.35 1.38
C PHE A 186 10.04 4.08 0.21
N ALA A 187 10.83 4.42 -0.80
CA ALA A 187 10.37 4.76 -2.14
C ALA A 187 10.64 3.59 -3.09
N THR A 188 9.76 3.40 -4.07
CA THR A 188 9.97 2.46 -5.17
C THR A 188 11.04 2.99 -6.14
N ILE A 189 11.87 2.11 -6.66
CA ILE A 189 12.90 2.45 -7.64
C ILE A 189 12.85 1.51 -8.84
N SER A 190 13.31 1.99 -9.99
CA SER A 190 13.75 1.13 -11.08
C SER A 190 15.23 0.82 -10.91
N ASP A 191 15.65 -0.37 -11.35
CA ASP A 191 17.06 -0.74 -11.41
C ASP A 191 17.36 -1.76 -12.54
N PRO A 192 18.63 -1.96 -12.91
CA PRO A 192 19.00 -2.87 -14.00
C PRO A 192 18.71 -4.37 -13.75
N TYR A 193 18.50 -4.79 -12.50
CA TYR A 193 18.26 -6.18 -12.13
C TYR A 193 16.76 -6.51 -12.04
N ASN A 194 15.99 -5.74 -11.28
CA ASN A 194 14.54 -5.94 -11.11
C ASN A 194 13.69 -5.15 -12.13
N LEU A 195 14.31 -4.27 -12.92
CA LEU A 195 13.64 -3.36 -13.85
C LEU A 195 12.73 -2.38 -13.09
N SER A 196 11.57 -2.04 -13.67
CA SER A 196 10.59 -1.20 -13.00
C SER A 196 9.80 -1.97 -11.94
N HIS A 197 9.72 -1.40 -10.73
CA HIS A 197 8.82 -1.83 -9.68
C HIS A 197 7.34 -1.74 -10.16
N PRO A 198 6.48 -2.74 -9.88
CA PRO A 198 5.08 -2.79 -10.36
C PRO A 198 4.18 -1.61 -9.97
N VAL A 199 4.59 -0.86 -8.95
CA VAL A 199 3.97 0.37 -8.49
C VAL A 199 5.02 1.44 -8.25
N SER A 200 4.63 2.71 -8.38
CA SER A 200 5.42 3.90 -8.06
C SER A 200 4.85 4.60 -6.84
N GLY A 201 5.68 4.96 -5.87
CA GLY A 201 5.27 5.75 -4.69
C GLY A 201 6.06 5.40 -3.44
N ASN A 202 5.46 5.74 -2.29
CA ASN A 202 6.10 5.67 -0.98
C ASN A 202 5.33 4.76 -0.02
N ARG A 203 6.05 4.03 0.82
CA ARG A 203 5.48 3.21 1.90
C ARG A 203 6.24 3.41 3.20
N GLN A 204 5.51 3.84 4.23
CA GLN A 204 6.03 4.04 5.58
C GLN A 204 5.58 2.93 6.51
N PHE A 205 6.47 2.55 7.41
CA PHE A 205 6.22 1.65 8.53
C PHE A 205 6.55 2.40 9.80
N GLY A 206 5.71 2.29 10.82
CA GLY A 206 5.93 3.02 12.06
C GLY A 206 5.29 2.43 13.30
N LEU A 207 5.67 2.96 14.45
CA LEU A 207 5.15 2.60 15.77
C LEU A 207 4.83 3.86 16.57
N GLU A 208 3.56 4.06 16.91
CA GLU A 208 3.14 5.26 17.66
C GLU A 208 2.33 4.92 18.92
N PRO A 209 2.35 5.75 19.97
CA PRO A 209 1.49 5.54 21.14
C PRO A 209 0.01 5.69 20.77
N ASN A 210 -0.84 4.75 21.15
CA ASN A 210 -2.27 4.75 20.77
C ASN A 210 -3.19 5.47 21.77
N GLY A 211 -2.63 6.26 22.69
CA GLY A 211 -3.37 7.01 23.72
C GLY A 211 -4.00 6.17 24.86
N SER A 212 -4.10 4.85 24.71
CA SER A 212 -4.65 3.94 25.73
C SER A 212 -3.59 3.37 26.69
N GLY A 213 -2.33 3.75 26.51
CA GLY A 213 -1.18 3.22 27.23
C GLY A 213 -0.43 2.11 26.49
N GLY A 214 -0.88 1.76 25.28
CA GLY A 214 -0.23 0.86 24.34
C GLY A 214 0.41 1.57 23.14
N TYR A 215 0.66 0.80 22.08
CA TYR A 215 1.23 1.28 20.82
C TYR A 215 0.44 0.75 19.62
N THR A 216 0.53 1.44 18.50
CA THR A 216 0.03 1.00 17.19
C THR A 216 1.22 0.85 16.26
N PHE A 217 1.49 -0.37 15.80
CA PHE A 217 2.35 -0.54 14.63
C PHE A 217 1.50 -0.35 13.38
N TYR A 218 1.99 0.41 12.40
CA TYR A 218 1.27 0.65 11.16
C TYR A 218 2.15 0.48 9.92
N THR A 219 1.50 0.11 8.82
CA THR A 219 1.99 0.23 7.45
C THR A 219 1.09 1.20 6.71
N ARG A 220 1.64 2.30 6.19
CA ARG A 220 0.93 3.29 5.39
C ARG A 220 1.55 3.35 3.99
N GLY A 221 0.74 3.23 2.94
CA GLY A 221 1.21 3.24 1.55
C GLY A 221 0.50 4.30 0.72
N THR A 222 1.25 4.93 -0.17
CA THR A 222 0.72 5.81 -1.20
C THR A 222 1.44 5.53 -2.52
N ASP A 223 0.81 4.75 -3.38
CA ASP A 223 1.43 4.21 -4.60
C ASP A 223 0.45 4.09 -5.79
N ARG A 224 0.96 3.98 -7.01
CA ARG A 224 0.19 3.85 -8.26
C ARG A 224 0.81 2.81 -9.17
N MET A 225 -0.01 2.05 -9.88
CA MET A 225 0.49 1.08 -10.87
C MET A 225 1.25 1.77 -12.02
N VAL A 226 2.40 1.21 -12.42
CA VAL A 226 3.18 1.71 -13.56
C VAL A 226 2.56 1.36 -14.92
N ASP A 227 2.85 2.21 -15.92
CA ASP A 227 2.26 2.14 -17.27
C ASP A 227 2.60 0.85 -18.06
N GLU A 228 3.72 0.17 -17.80
CA GLU A 228 4.05 -1.07 -18.53
C GLU A 228 3.16 -2.26 -18.13
N LEU A 229 2.57 -2.22 -16.94
CA LEU A 229 1.44 -3.09 -16.57
C LEU A 229 0.10 -2.53 -17.10
N SER A 230 0.07 -1.29 -17.57
CA SER A 230 -1.13 -0.57 -18.03
C SER A 230 -1.51 -0.76 -19.50
N GLY A 231 -0.68 -1.45 -20.30
CA GLY A 231 -1.13 -1.99 -21.59
C GLY A 231 -2.39 -2.86 -21.45
N GLY A 232 -2.62 -3.42 -20.25
CA GLY A 232 -3.85 -4.10 -19.83
C GLY A 232 -4.86 -3.22 -19.07
N PHE A 233 -4.60 -1.93 -18.82
CA PHE A 233 -5.48 -1.06 -18.03
C PHE A 233 -6.58 -0.39 -18.87
N ARG A 234 -6.40 -0.28 -20.19
CA ARG A 234 -7.56 -0.04 -21.08
C ARG A 234 -8.53 -1.22 -21.11
N ASP A 235 -8.07 -2.40 -20.69
CA ASP A 235 -8.91 -3.56 -20.38
C ASP A 235 -9.33 -3.62 -18.89
N PHE A 236 -8.74 -2.82 -18.00
CA PHE A 236 -9.11 -2.73 -16.58
C PHE A 236 -10.46 -2.05 -16.37
N ALA A 237 -10.80 -1.05 -17.17
CA ALA A 237 -12.17 -0.51 -17.24
C ALA A 237 -13.20 -1.59 -17.68
N ASN A 238 -12.78 -2.59 -18.47
CA ASN A 238 -13.62 -3.75 -18.81
C ASN A 238 -13.57 -4.85 -17.73
N TRP A 239 -12.57 -4.86 -16.84
CA TRP A 239 -12.34 -5.90 -15.84
C TRP A 239 -12.98 -5.61 -14.48
N ILE A 240 -13.26 -4.34 -14.15
CA ILE A 240 -14.16 -3.98 -13.03
C ILE A 240 -15.58 -4.56 -13.26
N THR A 241 -15.92 -4.96 -14.50
CA THR A 241 -17.18 -5.65 -14.83
C THR A 241 -17.14 -7.18 -14.71
N ALA A 242 -15.98 -7.78 -14.43
CA ALA A 242 -15.80 -9.24 -14.38
C ALA A 242 -15.04 -9.68 -13.12
N GLU A 243 -15.78 -10.01 -12.06
CA GLU A 243 -15.41 -10.88 -10.92
C GLU A 243 -13.89 -11.12 -10.68
N THR A 244 -13.33 -10.47 -9.64
CA THR A 244 -12.67 -11.10 -8.45
C THR A 244 -11.19 -10.86 -8.04
N ILE A 245 -10.30 -10.09 -8.70
CA ILE A 245 -8.88 -9.98 -8.21
C ILE A 245 -8.17 -8.64 -8.52
N ASP A 246 -8.29 -7.63 -7.66
CA ASP A 246 -7.56 -6.35 -7.84
C ASP A 246 -6.04 -6.59 -7.66
N PRO A 247 -5.17 -6.24 -8.63
CA PRO A 247 -3.72 -6.34 -8.46
C PRO A 247 -3.18 -5.56 -7.25
N LEU A 248 -3.80 -4.43 -6.89
CA LEU A 248 -3.45 -3.67 -5.68
C LEU A 248 -3.93 -4.38 -4.40
N ASP A 249 -4.99 -5.19 -4.47
CA ASP A 249 -5.36 -6.08 -3.36
C ASP A 249 -4.32 -7.18 -3.18
N GLN A 250 -3.77 -7.72 -4.28
CA GLN A 250 -2.65 -8.66 -4.21
C GLN A 250 -1.40 -8.03 -3.60
N GLY A 251 -1.08 -6.80 -3.99
CA GLY A 251 0.00 -6.00 -3.40
C GLY A 251 -0.20 -5.71 -1.91
N SER A 252 -1.42 -5.82 -1.39
CA SER A 252 -1.73 -5.62 0.03
C SER A 252 -1.43 -6.85 0.91
N ARG A 253 -1.36 -8.05 0.30
CA ARG A 253 -1.29 -9.32 1.04
C ARG A 253 -0.01 -9.49 1.89
N PRO A 254 1.19 -9.06 1.45
CA PRO A 254 2.39 -9.11 2.30
C PRO A 254 2.21 -8.33 3.61
N TRP A 255 1.51 -7.21 3.56
CA TRP A 255 1.26 -6.38 4.74
C TRP A 255 0.24 -7.01 5.68
N PHE A 256 -0.76 -7.73 5.14
CA PHE A 256 -1.64 -8.56 5.96
C PHE A 256 -0.89 -9.70 6.65
N ALA A 257 0.11 -10.29 5.99
CA ALA A 257 0.99 -11.29 6.61
C ALA A 257 1.87 -10.66 7.69
N LEU A 258 2.47 -9.49 7.43
CA LEU A 258 3.30 -8.78 8.41
C LEU A 258 2.53 -8.49 9.70
N ARG A 259 1.30 -7.98 9.60
CA ARG A 259 0.44 -7.75 10.78
C ARG A 259 0.26 -9.03 11.61
N LYS A 260 0.04 -10.17 10.96
CA LYS A 260 -0.11 -11.47 11.63
C LYS A 260 1.19 -11.92 12.29
N VAL A 261 2.33 -11.77 11.61
CA VAL A 261 3.66 -12.10 12.14
C VAL A 261 3.96 -11.28 13.40
N ILE A 262 3.74 -9.96 13.35
CA ILE A 262 3.95 -9.05 14.50
C ILE A 262 3.06 -9.44 15.68
N LYS A 263 1.75 -9.59 15.44
CA LYS A 263 0.81 -10.00 16.49
C LYS A 263 1.23 -11.33 17.13
N ASN A 264 1.55 -12.32 16.31
CA ASN A 264 1.95 -13.64 16.79
C ASN A 264 3.24 -13.58 17.61
N TYR A 265 4.22 -12.78 17.17
CA TYR A 265 5.44 -12.53 17.93
C TYR A 265 5.11 -11.99 19.33
N ILE A 266 4.35 -10.88 19.40
CA ILE A 266 4.00 -10.21 20.66
C ILE A 266 3.31 -11.17 21.63
N ASP A 267 2.28 -11.88 21.16
CA ASP A 267 1.52 -12.84 21.97
C ASP A 267 2.43 -14.00 22.44
N SER A 268 3.30 -14.51 21.55
CA SER A 268 4.22 -15.62 21.89
C SER A 268 5.26 -15.23 22.93
N LYS A 269 5.58 -13.94 23.05
CA LYS A 269 6.51 -13.40 24.04
C LYS A 269 5.83 -12.92 25.32
N GLY A 270 4.51 -13.13 25.46
CA GLY A 270 3.75 -12.79 26.66
C GLY A 270 3.25 -11.34 26.71
N GLY A 271 3.30 -10.62 25.58
CA GLY A 271 2.54 -9.40 25.38
C GLY A 271 1.08 -9.68 24.96
N SER A 272 0.38 -8.65 24.51
CA SER A 272 -0.98 -8.74 23.96
C SER A 272 -1.11 -7.78 22.79
N ALA A 273 -1.50 -8.29 21.64
CA ALA A 273 -1.81 -7.48 20.47
C ALA A 273 -3.02 -8.02 19.69
N GLN A 274 -3.62 -7.16 18.89
CA GLN A 274 -4.74 -7.47 18.00
C GLN A 274 -4.52 -6.82 16.63
N ILE A 275 -5.10 -7.43 15.59
CA ILE A 275 -5.11 -6.81 14.27
C ILE A 275 -6.00 -5.58 14.37
N GLY A 276 -5.46 -4.43 14.01
CA GLY A 276 -6.17 -3.16 14.02
C GLY A 276 -6.89 -2.90 12.71
N GLU A 277 -6.97 -1.63 12.34
CA GLU A 277 -7.71 -1.16 11.19
C GLU A 277 -7.05 -1.57 9.87
N ASP A 278 -7.87 -1.70 8.84
CA ASP A 278 -7.48 -1.83 7.45
C ASP A 278 -8.21 -0.83 6.56
N TYR A 279 -7.44 0.08 5.99
CA TYR A 279 -7.86 0.95 4.91
C TYR A 279 -7.10 0.55 3.65
N TYR A 280 -7.84 0.27 2.59
CA TYR A 280 -7.31 0.11 1.25
C TYR A 280 -8.24 0.90 0.34
N LYS A 281 -7.96 2.20 0.22
CA LYS A 281 -8.75 3.14 -0.58
C LYS A 281 -8.11 3.28 -1.94
N ARG A 282 -8.92 3.36 -2.99
CA ARG A 282 -8.50 3.49 -4.39
C ARG A 282 -9.19 4.68 -5.07
N PRO A 283 -9.05 5.90 -4.53
CA PRO A 283 -9.66 7.09 -5.11
C PRO A 283 -9.06 7.45 -6.47
N ASP A 284 -9.75 8.32 -7.20
CA ASP A 284 -9.24 8.93 -8.42
C ASP A 284 -7.93 9.66 -8.16
N PHE A 285 -6.88 9.35 -8.93
CA PHE A 285 -5.60 10.01 -8.74
C PHE A 285 -5.66 11.49 -9.12
N GLU A 286 -6.36 11.88 -10.20
CA GLU A 286 -6.37 13.27 -10.64
C GLU A 286 -7.01 14.17 -9.57
N ASP A 287 -8.10 13.71 -8.96
CA ASP A 287 -8.75 14.46 -7.87
C ASP A 287 -7.87 14.56 -6.61
N ILE A 288 -7.27 13.44 -6.18
CA ILE A 288 -6.37 13.43 -5.02
C ILE A 288 -5.09 14.24 -5.27
N ASN A 289 -4.54 14.18 -6.48
CA ASN A 289 -3.32 14.90 -6.83
C ASN A 289 -3.54 16.41 -6.80
N ARG A 290 -4.69 16.89 -7.28
CA ARG A 290 -5.08 18.31 -7.16
C ARG A 290 -5.19 18.77 -5.71
N TYR A 291 -5.50 17.87 -4.78
CA TYR A 291 -5.48 18.17 -3.36
C TYR A 291 -4.06 18.12 -2.78
N PHE A 292 -3.25 17.14 -3.19
CA PHE A 292 -1.85 17.02 -2.77
C PHE A 292 -1.00 18.22 -3.21
N ASP A 293 -1.17 18.69 -4.45
CA ASP A 293 -0.46 19.86 -5.00
C ASP A 293 -1.02 21.21 -4.50
N GLY A 294 -2.18 21.19 -3.81
CA GLY A 294 -2.84 22.37 -3.26
C GLY A 294 -3.67 23.18 -4.28
N THR A 295 -3.97 22.61 -5.44
CA THR A 295 -4.89 23.18 -6.44
C THR A 295 -6.32 23.28 -5.93
N ILE A 296 -6.75 22.33 -5.08
CA ILE A 296 -8.06 22.34 -4.43
C ILE A 296 -7.96 22.15 -2.91
N ASP A 297 -8.95 22.69 -2.19
CA ASP A 297 -9.14 22.41 -0.76
C ASP A 297 -9.87 21.07 -0.54
N ILE A 298 -9.76 20.51 0.67
CA ILE A 298 -10.40 19.23 1.05
C ILE A 298 -11.93 19.21 0.82
N ASN A 299 -12.59 20.36 0.89
CA ASN A 299 -14.05 20.49 0.67
C ASN A 299 -14.45 20.44 -0.80
N GLU A 300 -13.49 20.50 -1.72
CA GLU A 300 -13.70 20.45 -3.17
C GLU A 300 -13.42 19.06 -3.75
N LEU A 301 -12.96 18.11 -2.92
CA LEU A 301 -12.80 16.72 -3.31
C LEU A 301 -14.14 16.11 -3.72
N THR A 302 -14.11 15.32 -4.78
CA THR A 302 -15.28 14.57 -5.26
C THR A 302 -15.66 13.40 -4.34
N ILE A 303 -14.73 13.01 -3.46
CA ILE A 303 -14.88 11.92 -2.52
C ILE A 303 -15.33 12.47 -1.17
N PRO A 304 -16.41 11.94 -0.58
CA PRO A 304 -16.83 12.30 0.76
C PRO A 304 -15.69 12.12 1.77
N CYS A 305 -15.43 13.20 2.50
CA CYS A 305 -14.47 13.24 3.60
C CYS A 305 -15.24 13.37 4.91
N LYS A 306 -15.00 12.49 5.89
CA LYS A 306 -15.71 12.44 7.17
C LYS A 306 -14.82 12.76 8.36
#